data_AF-A0A536K2D7-F1
#
_entry.id   AF-A0A536K2D7-F1
#
_cell.length_a   1.000
_cell.length_b   1.000
_cell.length_c   1.000
_cell.angle_alpha   90.00
_cell.angle_beta   90.00
_cell.angle_gamma   90.00
#
_symmetry.space_group_name_H-M   'P 1'
#
loop_
_entity.id
_entity.type
_entity.pdbx_description
1 polymer ?
#
loop_
_entity_poly.entity_id
_entity_poly.type
_entity_poly.pdbx_seq_one_letter_code
_entity_poly.pdbx_strand_id
1 'polypeptide(L)'
;MKELRAPTMGSHPGGLHPFRPTSTPAHTPRASSVPVATVASTPSSAATTTATEQVLTGFTGVTLSQQVNALGNDQAVTPPDPQIAAGPQYLLEMVNSSGTVWTKSGSLVKIFDLNAFFKVPSGYTFSDPRVLYDAISGRWFASGVAFVTPTYGSVLVFGISATDDPSGAWTIYSADNNSNVTHDQPKIGVSSDKVAFSFNDFLNAALFQGASTWVFGKSAMLQGLSSIPGEAIGPDSSRVSIVPAIELSATSTEYMTYNNSDCAYSGCNAGYPSIGLVALTGDASNGTLVWNESDPGIAGTSQPPAADQPGLPGSIQTNDDRFLTTVFE
;
A
#
# COMPACT_ATOMS: atom_id res chain seq x y z
N MET A 1 -28.72 -33.16 33.30
CA MET A 1 -29.36 -32.77 32.03
C MET A 1 -29.94 -31.36 32.19
N LYS A 2 -29.17 -30.36 31.77
CA LYS A 2 -29.62 -28.98 31.54
C LYS A 2 -28.75 -28.47 30.39
N GLU A 3 -29.38 -28.24 29.25
CA GLU A 3 -28.78 -27.79 28.01
C GLU A 3 -28.13 -26.41 28.21
N LEU A 4 -26.84 -26.30 27.87
CA LEU A 4 -26.17 -25.02 27.72
C LEU A 4 -26.47 -24.49 26.31
N ARG A 5 -27.22 -23.40 26.26
CA ARG A 5 -27.50 -22.63 25.04
C ARG A 5 -26.19 -22.13 24.43
N ALA A 6 -26.06 -22.30 23.12
CA ALA A 6 -25.01 -21.71 22.30
C ALA A 6 -24.98 -20.17 22.49
N PRO A 7 -23.79 -19.55 22.58
CA PRO A 7 -23.70 -18.10 22.56
C PRO A 7 -24.09 -17.58 21.19
N THR A 8 -25.02 -16.64 21.18
CA THR A 8 -25.49 -15.87 20.04
C THR A 8 -24.32 -15.13 19.40
N MET A 9 -24.12 -15.33 18.08
CA MET A 9 -23.27 -14.47 17.27
C MET A 9 -23.79 -13.03 17.37
N GLY A 10 -23.07 -12.18 18.11
CA GLY A 10 -23.22 -10.75 17.99
C GLY A 10 -22.67 -10.33 16.63
N SER A 11 -23.52 -9.76 15.79
CA SER A 11 -23.12 -9.12 14.54
C SER A 11 -22.17 -7.96 14.85
N HIS A 12 -20.87 -8.19 14.70
CA HIS A 12 -19.93 -7.09 14.53
C HIS A 12 -20.23 -6.42 13.20
N PRO A 13 -20.27 -5.07 13.14
CA PRO A 13 -20.35 -4.41 11.86
C PRO A 13 -19.06 -4.76 11.12
N GLY A 14 -19.18 -5.51 10.02
CA GLY A 14 -18.07 -5.78 9.13
C GLY A 14 -17.41 -4.47 8.72
N GLY A 15 -16.08 -4.51 8.54
CA GLY A 15 -15.31 -3.41 7.99
C GLY A 15 -15.87 -3.02 6.63
N LEU A 16 -16.80 -2.07 6.65
CA LEU A 16 -17.21 -1.32 5.48
C LEU A 16 -16.07 -0.33 5.25
N HIS A 17 -15.47 -0.33 4.07
CA HIS A 17 -14.80 0.84 3.52
C HIS A 17 -15.80 1.52 2.58
N PRO A 18 -16.66 2.45 3.02
CA PRO A 18 -17.73 3.01 2.19
C PRO A 18 -17.50 4.51 1.99
N PHE A 19 -16.30 4.95 1.64
CA PHE A 19 -16.08 6.37 1.36
C PHE A 19 -16.06 6.60 -0.14
N ARG A 20 -17.27 6.62 -0.72
CA ARG A 20 -17.52 7.01 -2.11
C ARG A 20 -17.41 8.53 -2.26
N PRO A 21 -16.68 9.05 -3.25
CA PRO A 21 -16.84 10.42 -3.72
C PRO A 21 -18.21 10.57 -4.41
N THR A 22 -18.93 11.65 -4.12
CA THR A 22 -20.12 12.03 -4.91
C THR A 22 -19.85 13.32 -5.65
N SER A 23 -19.78 13.28 -6.98
CA SER A 23 -20.13 14.46 -7.80
C SER A 23 -20.67 14.05 -9.18
N THR A 24 -21.75 14.71 -9.59
CA THR A 24 -22.42 14.57 -10.89
C THR A 24 -21.78 15.48 -11.94
N PRO A 25 -21.56 15.03 -13.20
CA PRO A 25 -20.96 15.87 -14.22
C PRO A 25 -22.00 16.54 -15.13
N ALA A 26 -21.62 17.69 -15.67
CA ALA A 26 -22.03 18.09 -17.01
C ALA A 26 -20.81 18.72 -17.68
N HIS A 27 -20.38 18.22 -18.84
CA HIS A 27 -20.16 19.02 -20.06
C HIS A 27 -19.57 18.16 -21.20
N THR A 28 -19.90 18.62 -22.41
CA THR A 28 -19.79 18.00 -23.74
C THR A 28 -18.37 17.75 -24.27
N PRO A 29 -18.17 16.72 -25.12
CA PRO A 29 -16.85 16.35 -25.64
C PRO A 29 -16.38 17.27 -26.78
N ARG A 30 -15.07 17.56 -26.81
CA ARG A 30 -14.38 18.08 -28.00
C ARG A 30 -13.16 17.22 -28.29
N ALA A 31 -13.16 16.57 -29.44
CA ALA A 31 -12.02 15.79 -29.93
C ALA A 31 -10.90 16.72 -30.42
N SER A 32 -9.65 16.41 -30.08
CA SER A 32 -8.47 16.93 -30.77
C SER A 32 -7.38 15.86 -30.75
N SER A 33 -7.16 15.24 -31.91
CA SER A 33 -6.08 14.28 -32.16
C SER A 33 -4.75 15.01 -32.35
N VAL A 34 -3.72 14.63 -31.60
CA VAL A 34 -2.32 15.07 -31.80
C VAL A 34 -1.53 13.90 -32.41
N PRO A 35 -0.69 14.11 -33.45
CA PRO A 35 0.03 13.02 -34.09
C PRO A 35 1.25 12.57 -33.26
N VAL A 36 1.45 11.26 -33.15
CA VAL A 36 2.64 10.62 -32.57
C VAL A 36 3.67 10.39 -33.68
N ALA A 37 4.91 10.85 -33.49
CA ALA A 37 6.02 10.56 -34.39
C ALA A 37 6.86 9.40 -33.84
N THR A 38 7.16 8.39 -34.67
CA THR A 38 8.01 7.26 -34.33
C THR A 38 9.49 7.65 -34.38
N VAL A 39 10.19 7.50 -33.26
CA VAL A 39 11.66 7.51 -33.21
C VAL A 39 12.16 6.12 -33.61
N ALA A 40 13.00 6.05 -34.65
CA ALA A 40 13.61 4.79 -35.07
C ALA A 40 14.72 4.40 -34.07
N SER A 41 14.50 3.35 -33.28
CA SER A 41 15.54 2.71 -32.46
C SER A 41 16.22 1.59 -33.26
N THR A 42 17.54 1.70 -33.44
CA THR A 42 18.39 0.61 -33.93
C THR A 42 18.34 -0.58 -32.96
N PRO A 43 18.11 -1.82 -33.41
CA PRO A 43 18.07 -2.97 -32.51
C PRO A 43 19.49 -3.33 -32.06
N SER A 44 19.77 -3.12 -30.77
CA SER A 44 20.89 -3.79 -30.10
C SER A 44 20.48 -5.23 -29.82
N SER A 45 21.17 -6.18 -30.44
CA SER A 45 20.94 -7.62 -30.24
C SER A 45 21.52 -8.05 -28.89
N ALA A 46 20.84 -7.70 -27.78
CA ALA A 46 21.01 -8.42 -26.53
C ALA A 46 20.30 -9.77 -26.66
N ALA A 47 21.02 -10.87 -26.47
CA ALA A 47 20.41 -12.19 -26.42
C ALA A 47 19.49 -12.27 -25.20
N THR A 48 18.19 -12.16 -25.40
CA THR A 48 17.19 -12.34 -24.35
C THR A 48 17.17 -13.82 -23.98
N THR A 49 17.83 -14.20 -22.90
CA THR A 49 17.62 -15.52 -22.29
C THR A 49 16.18 -15.55 -21.77
N THR A 50 15.32 -16.30 -22.45
CA THR A 50 13.95 -16.55 -21.97
C THR A 50 14.02 -17.44 -20.73
N ALA A 51 14.01 -16.83 -19.55
CA ALA A 51 13.82 -17.57 -18.30
C ALA A 51 12.41 -18.18 -18.32
N THR A 52 12.30 -19.48 -18.11
CA THR A 52 10.99 -20.12 -17.91
C THR A 52 10.66 -20.07 -16.44
N GLU A 53 9.52 -19.48 -16.09
CA GLU A 53 9.02 -19.48 -14.72
C GLU A 53 8.71 -20.92 -14.29
N GLN A 54 9.20 -21.33 -13.11
CA GLN A 54 8.99 -22.66 -12.56
C GLN A 54 8.51 -22.55 -11.12
N VAL A 55 7.50 -23.35 -10.78
CA VAL A 55 7.10 -23.54 -9.39
C VAL A 55 8.11 -24.46 -8.73
N LEU A 56 9.00 -23.88 -7.94
CA LEU A 56 10.01 -24.64 -7.20
C LEU A 56 9.43 -25.33 -5.96
N THR A 57 8.47 -24.68 -5.30
CA THR A 57 7.78 -25.19 -4.11
C THR A 57 6.46 -24.44 -3.89
N GLY A 58 5.58 -25.03 -3.10
CA GLY A 58 4.36 -24.41 -2.61
C GLY A 58 4.07 -24.90 -1.20
N PHE A 59 3.60 -24.01 -0.33
CA PHE A 59 3.29 -24.32 1.05
C PHE A 59 2.09 -23.49 1.53
N THR A 60 1.42 -23.98 2.56
CA THR A 60 0.29 -23.28 3.19
C THR A 60 0.83 -22.23 4.17
N GLY A 61 0.36 -20.99 4.01
CA GLY A 61 0.62 -19.91 4.98
C GLY A 61 -0.09 -20.10 6.31
N VAL A 62 0.06 -19.13 7.23
CA VAL A 62 -0.58 -19.20 8.55
C VAL A 62 -2.06 -18.88 8.40
N THR A 63 -2.93 -19.75 8.92
CA THR A 63 -4.39 -19.51 8.96
C THR A 63 -4.77 -18.51 10.04
N LEU A 64 -5.93 -17.84 9.90
CA LEU A 64 -6.49 -16.97 10.95
C LEU A 64 -6.55 -17.66 12.32
N SER A 65 -6.94 -18.94 12.36
CA SER A 65 -6.98 -19.70 13.62
C SER A 65 -5.61 -19.86 14.27
N GLN A 66 -4.56 -20.06 13.47
CA GLN A 66 -3.19 -20.14 13.96
C GLN A 66 -2.66 -18.78 14.41
N GLN A 67 -3.01 -17.69 13.72
CA GLN A 67 -2.72 -16.32 14.16
C GLN A 67 -3.32 -16.04 15.53
N VAL A 68 -4.64 -16.31 15.69
CA VAL A 68 -5.36 -16.11 16.95
C VAL A 68 -4.79 -16.97 18.08
N ASN A 69 -4.49 -18.24 17.81
CA ASN A 69 -3.91 -19.14 18.80
C ASN A 69 -2.50 -18.70 19.26
N ALA A 70 -1.71 -18.09 18.38
CA ALA A 70 -0.34 -17.68 18.66
C ALA A 70 -0.23 -16.30 19.32
N LEU A 71 -1.09 -15.35 18.92
CA LEU A 71 -0.94 -13.93 19.25
C LEU A 71 -2.13 -13.36 20.05
N GLY A 72 -3.30 -14.01 20.02
CA GLY A 72 -4.49 -13.58 20.75
C GLY A 72 -5.69 -13.24 19.86
N ASN A 73 -6.82 -12.94 20.50
CA ASN A 73 -8.10 -12.71 19.82
C ASN A 73 -8.17 -11.38 19.05
N ASP A 74 -7.28 -10.43 19.33
CA ASP A 74 -7.18 -9.18 18.59
C ASP A 74 -6.75 -9.40 17.12
N GLN A 75 -6.23 -10.59 16.78
CA GLN A 75 -5.94 -10.99 15.41
C GLN A 75 -7.17 -11.49 14.64
N ALA A 76 -8.33 -11.67 15.29
CA ALA A 76 -9.56 -12.19 14.68
C ALA A 76 -10.26 -11.13 13.79
N VAL A 77 -9.52 -10.54 12.85
CA VAL A 77 -9.95 -9.46 11.96
C VAL A 77 -10.26 -10.03 10.59
N THR A 78 -11.40 -9.62 10.01
CA THR A 78 -11.84 -10.04 8.68
C THR A 78 -12.56 -8.89 7.95
N PRO A 79 -12.50 -8.82 6.61
CA PRO A 79 -11.77 -9.72 5.70
C PRO A 79 -10.23 -9.61 5.85
N PRO A 80 -9.45 -10.58 5.35
CA PRO A 80 -7.99 -10.47 5.38
C PRO A 80 -7.51 -9.38 4.42
N ASP A 81 -6.57 -8.55 4.87
CA ASP A 81 -5.75 -7.66 4.05
C ASP A 81 -4.31 -8.20 3.97
N PRO A 82 -4.03 -9.16 3.06
CA PRO A 82 -2.72 -9.78 2.96
C PRO A 82 -1.76 -8.96 2.10
N GLN A 83 -0.53 -8.83 2.59
CA GLN A 83 0.61 -8.29 1.87
C GLN A 83 1.78 -9.27 1.99
N ILE A 84 2.56 -9.42 0.93
CA ILE A 84 3.73 -10.30 0.95
C ILE A 84 4.86 -9.69 0.13
N ALA A 85 6.08 -9.81 0.66
CA ALA A 85 7.30 -9.44 -0.04
C ALA A 85 8.31 -10.58 -0.01
N ALA A 86 9.14 -10.61 -1.05
CA ALA A 86 10.10 -11.66 -1.32
C ALA A 86 11.54 -11.10 -1.34
N GLY A 87 12.34 -11.45 -0.34
CA GLY A 87 13.78 -11.19 -0.32
C GLY A 87 14.58 -12.36 -0.90
N PRO A 88 15.91 -12.41 -0.73
CA PRO A 88 16.73 -13.50 -1.25
C PRO A 88 16.49 -14.82 -0.52
N GLN A 89 16.35 -14.77 0.81
CA GLN A 89 16.26 -15.97 1.66
C GLN A 89 14.88 -16.18 2.29
N TYR A 90 14.13 -15.08 2.46
CA TYR A 90 12.89 -15.07 3.23
C TYR A 90 11.72 -14.52 2.43
N LEU A 91 10.51 -14.89 2.87
CA LEU A 91 9.27 -14.20 2.58
C LEU A 91 8.78 -13.55 3.88
N LEU A 92 8.31 -12.32 3.79
CA LEU A 92 7.62 -11.63 4.88
C LEU A 92 6.19 -11.36 4.43
N GLU A 93 5.23 -11.93 5.16
CA GLU A 93 3.81 -11.72 4.97
C GLU A 93 3.26 -10.92 6.15
N MET A 94 2.37 -9.97 5.88
CA MET A 94 1.58 -9.25 6.87
C MET A 94 0.11 -9.36 6.49
N VAL A 95 -0.74 -9.79 7.42
CA VAL A 95 -2.18 -9.93 7.21
C VAL A 95 -2.90 -9.27 8.37
N ASN A 96 -3.65 -8.20 8.09
CA ASN A 96 -4.31 -7.38 9.11
C ASN A 96 -3.31 -6.91 10.19
N SER A 97 -3.35 -7.52 11.38
CA SER A 97 -2.48 -7.19 12.52
C SER A 97 -1.42 -8.26 12.81
N SER A 98 -1.27 -9.27 11.96
CA SER A 98 -0.32 -10.38 12.13
C SER A 98 0.80 -10.34 11.08
N GLY A 99 2.05 -10.59 11.49
CA GLY A 99 3.20 -10.75 10.61
C GLY A 99 3.79 -12.16 10.68
N THR A 100 4.25 -12.69 9.55
CA THR A 100 4.92 -14.00 9.48
C THR A 100 6.15 -13.96 8.58
N VAL A 101 7.24 -14.59 9.03
CA VAL A 101 8.47 -14.76 8.25
C VAL A 101 8.61 -16.23 7.88
N TRP A 102 8.91 -16.50 6.62
CA TRP A 102 9.10 -17.84 6.08
C TRP A 102 10.42 -17.95 5.34
N THR A 103 11.02 -19.13 5.33
CA THR A 103 12.05 -19.46 4.34
C THR A 103 11.40 -19.60 2.95
N LYS A 104 12.20 -19.46 1.88
CA LYS A 104 11.73 -19.74 0.50
C LYS A 104 11.23 -21.17 0.30
N SER A 105 11.63 -22.11 1.15
CA SER A 105 11.18 -23.51 1.13
C SER A 105 9.89 -23.76 1.90
N GLY A 106 9.34 -22.76 2.60
CA GLY A 106 8.07 -22.87 3.34
C GLY A 106 8.17 -23.22 4.81
N SER A 107 9.35 -23.08 5.42
CA SER A 107 9.48 -23.23 6.88
C SER A 107 9.15 -21.92 7.58
N LEU A 108 8.23 -21.95 8.55
CA LEU A 108 7.89 -20.79 9.37
C LEU A 108 9.06 -20.45 10.29
N VAL A 109 9.60 -19.24 10.14
CA VAL A 109 10.70 -18.70 10.95
C VAL A 109 10.16 -17.93 12.15
N LYS A 110 9.11 -17.11 11.93
CA LYS A 110 8.58 -16.21 12.95
C LYS A 110 7.10 -15.93 12.70
N ILE A 111 6.34 -15.81 13.78
CA ILE A 111 5.00 -15.20 13.81
C ILE A 111 5.01 -14.10 14.88
N PHE A 112 4.41 -12.94 14.59
CA PHE A 112 4.47 -11.79 15.48
C PHE A 112 3.26 -10.86 15.30
N ASP A 113 2.94 -10.11 16.35
CA ASP A 113 1.86 -9.10 16.37
C ASP A 113 2.39 -7.75 15.86
N LEU A 114 1.69 -7.17 14.89
CA LEU A 114 2.02 -5.89 14.26
C LEU A 114 1.79 -4.70 15.20
N ASN A 115 0.86 -4.79 16.14
CA ASN A 115 0.69 -3.74 17.16
C ASN A 115 1.96 -3.61 18.01
N ALA A 116 2.51 -4.75 18.44
CA ALA A 116 3.77 -4.79 19.18
C ALA A 116 4.98 -4.40 18.31
N PHE A 117 5.05 -4.92 17.08
CA PHE A 117 6.15 -4.65 16.15
C PHE A 117 6.28 -3.16 15.82
N PHE A 118 5.18 -2.50 15.45
CA PHE A 118 5.17 -1.06 15.13
C PHE A 118 5.14 -0.16 16.36
N LYS A 119 5.15 -0.72 17.58
CA LYS A 119 5.07 0.04 18.84
C LYS A 119 3.87 0.98 18.85
N VAL A 120 2.71 0.46 18.45
CA VAL A 120 1.47 1.22 18.31
C VAL A 120 1.16 1.97 19.62
N PRO A 121 0.80 3.27 19.57
CA PRO A 121 0.49 4.03 20.76
C PRO A 121 -0.63 3.40 21.59
N SER A 122 -0.57 3.57 22.92
CA SER A 122 -1.60 3.04 23.80
C SER A 122 -2.99 3.57 23.43
N GLY A 123 -3.95 2.66 23.24
CA GLY A 123 -5.32 2.98 22.85
C GLY A 123 -5.56 3.04 21.34
N TYR A 124 -4.50 2.97 20.54
CA TYR A 124 -4.59 2.86 19.08
C TYR A 124 -4.62 1.39 18.66
N THR A 125 -5.06 1.13 17.43
CA THR A 125 -5.04 -0.19 16.79
C THR A 125 -4.37 -0.08 15.42
N PHE A 126 -3.57 -1.08 15.06
CA PHE A 126 -2.93 -1.18 13.75
C PHE A 126 -3.89 -1.62 12.64
N SER A 127 -3.75 -1.05 11.44
CA SER A 127 -4.39 -1.48 10.20
C SER A 127 -3.49 -1.24 8.99
N ASP A 128 -3.93 -1.78 7.85
CA ASP A 128 -3.42 -1.51 6.50
C ASP A 128 -1.92 -1.77 6.36
N PRO A 129 -1.44 -2.99 6.70
CA PRO A 129 -0.05 -3.32 6.53
C PRO A 129 0.39 -3.10 5.09
N ARG A 130 1.67 -2.78 4.90
CA ARG A 130 2.41 -2.86 3.65
C ARG A 130 3.80 -3.37 3.93
N VAL A 131 4.34 -4.14 2.99
CA VAL A 131 5.72 -4.65 3.06
C VAL A 131 6.31 -4.72 1.67
N LEU A 132 7.58 -4.35 1.54
CA LEU A 132 8.41 -4.57 0.36
C LEU A 132 9.83 -4.97 0.76
N TYR A 133 10.54 -5.60 -0.17
CA TYR A 133 11.98 -5.81 -0.08
C TYR A 133 12.67 -4.96 -1.14
N ASP A 134 13.54 -4.07 -0.70
CA ASP A 134 14.38 -3.28 -1.59
C ASP A 134 15.67 -4.04 -1.87
N ALA A 135 15.79 -4.60 -3.08
CA ALA A 135 16.96 -5.34 -3.51
C ALA A 135 18.22 -4.47 -3.60
N ILE A 136 18.08 -3.16 -3.80
CA ILE A 136 19.21 -2.24 -3.98
C ILE A 136 19.93 -2.01 -2.64
N SER A 137 19.19 -1.73 -1.56
CA SER A 137 19.80 -1.60 -0.22
C SER A 137 19.90 -2.92 0.55
N GLY A 138 19.24 -3.97 0.07
CA GLY A 138 19.14 -5.26 0.76
C GLY A 138 18.42 -5.12 2.10
N ARG A 139 17.30 -4.38 2.12
CA ARG A 139 16.51 -4.08 3.31
C ARG A 139 15.03 -4.31 3.07
N TRP A 140 14.35 -4.67 4.14
CA TRP A 140 12.91 -4.74 4.20
C TRP A 140 12.36 -3.42 4.70
N PHE A 141 11.29 -2.96 4.07
CA PHE A 141 10.52 -1.82 4.52
C PHE A 141 9.09 -2.27 4.78
N ALA A 142 8.50 -1.75 5.84
CA ALA A 142 7.11 -2.03 6.18
C ALA A 142 6.43 -0.78 6.72
N SER A 143 5.13 -0.68 6.53
CA SER A 143 4.30 0.41 7.06
C SER A 143 2.88 -0.02 7.35
N GLY A 144 2.14 0.88 7.98
CA GLY A 144 0.71 0.81 8.16
C GLY A 144 0.21 2.04 8.88
N VAL A 145 -1.04 2.00 9.31
CA VAL A 145 -1.67 3.07 10.08
C VAL A 145 -2.02 2.57 11.47
N ALA A 146 -1.72 3.38 12.48
CA ALA A 146 -2.28 3.22 13.81
C ALA A 146 -3.39 4.25 13.98
N PHE A 147 -4.60 3.85 14.40
CA PHE A 147 -5.73 4.77 14.58
C PHE A 147 -6.47 4.56 15.90
N VAL A 148 -7.24 5.56 16.35
CA VAL A 148 -7.99 5.51 17.61
C VAL A 148 -9.45 5.95 17.43
N THR A 149 -10.38 5.21 18.02
CA THR A 149 -11.80 5.59 18.08
C THR A 149 -12.12 6.38 19.36
N PRO A 150 -13.12 7.28 19.37
CA PRO A 150 -14.04 7.59 18.27
C PRO A 150 -13.58 8.75 17.37
N THR A 151 -12.43 9.36 17.65
CA THR A 151 -11.98 10.54 16.88
C THR A 151 -11.43 10.18 15.51
N TYR A 152 -11.02 8.93 15.32
CA TYR A 152 -10.33 8.44 14.13
C TYR A 152 -9.05 9.22 13.81
N GLY A 153 -8.43 9.76 14.86
CA GLY A 153 -7.07 10.25 14.78
C GLY A 153 -6.12 9.10 14.47
N SER A 154 -5.07 9.38 13.69
CA SER A 154 -4.16 8.34 13.24
C SER A 154 -2.72 8.81 13.17
N VAL A 155 -1.84 7.82 13.06
CA VAL A 155 -0.38 7.94 13.00
C VAL A 155 0.09 6.99 11.91
N LEU A 156 0.91 7.48 10.97
CA LEU A 156 1.66 6.63 10.07
C LEU A 156 2.75 5.93 10.88
N VAL A 157 2.81 4.60 10.82
CA VAL A 157 3.89 3.81 11.42
C VAL A 157 4.65 3.08 10.34
N PHE A 158 5.98 3.06 10.43
CA PHE A 158 6.82 2.44 9.41
C PHE A 158 8.16 1.99 9.98
N GLY A 159 8.87 1.13 9.26
CA GLY A 159 10.13 0.61 9.72
C GLY A 159 11.02 0.11 8.60
N ILE A 160 12.30 -0.06 8.96
CA ILE A 160 13.34 -0.64 8.12
C ILE A 160 14.07 -1.74 8.89
N SER A 161 14.35 -2.87 8.24
CA SER A 161 15.15 -3.93 8.85
C SER A 161 16.62 -3.49 9.00
N ALA A 162 17.34 -4.08 9.95
CA ALA A 162 18.79 -3.83 10.08
C ALA A 162 19.61 -4.55 9.00
N THR A 163 19.09 -5.68 8.50
CA THR A 163 19.76 -6.63 7.59
C THR A 163 18.77 -7.18 6.55
N ASP A 164 19.22 -8.09 5.68
CA ASP A 164 18.38 -8.81 4.72
C ASP A 164 17.51 -9.92 5.37
N ASP A 165 17.71 -10.20 6.65
CA ASP A 165 16.84 -11.04 7.48
C ASP A 165 15.69 -10.20 8.12
N PRO A 166 14.43 -10.40 7.70
CA PRO A 166 13.29 -9.67 8.26
C PRO A 166 12.88 -10.16 9.67
N SER A 167 13.40 -11.30 10.14
CA SER A 167 13.11 -11.82 11.48
C SER A 167 13.91 -11.13 12.58
N GLY A 168 15.00 -10.45 12.19
CA GLY A 168 15.96 -9.76 13.06
C GLY A 168 15.48 -8.41 13.60
N ALA A 169 16.43 -7.50 13.80
CA ALA A 169 16.18 -6.17 14.34
C ALA A 169 15.60 -5.22 13.29
N TRP A 170 14.72 -4.33 13.74
CA TRP A 170 14.12 -3.27 12.94
C TRP A 170 14.23 -1.94 13.66
N THR A 171 14.42 -0.87 12.90
CA THR A 171 14.21 0.50 13.39
C THR A 171 12.80 0.93 13.00
N ILE A 172 12.01 1.33 13.99
CA ILE A 172 10.60 1.68 13.85
C ILE A 172 10.44 3.18 14.07
N TYR A 173 9.69 3.81 13.18
CA TYR A 173 9.37 5.22 13.13
C TYR A 173 7.87 5.43 13.12
N SER A 174 7.47 6.63 13.50
CA SER A 174 6.09 7.10 13.41
C SER A 174 6.09 8.54 12.93
N ALA A 175 5.13 8.91 12.09
CA ALA A 175 4.95 10.26 11.61
C ALA A 175 3.46 10.62 11.55
N ASP A 176 3.16 11.90 11.70
CA ASP A 176 1.85 12.47 12.05
C ASP A 176 1.26 11.91 13.35
N ASN A 177 0.63 12.78 14.13
CA ASN A 177 -0.32 12.32 15.14
C ASN A 177 -1.53 13.23 15.05
N ASN A 178 -2.27 13.04 13.97
CA ASN A 178 -3.44 13.83 13.71
C ASN A 178 -4.55 13.41 14.67
N SER A 179 -5.20 14.38 15.32
CA SER A 179 -6.21 14.10 16.33
C SER A 179 -7.51 13.49 15.77
N ASN A 180 -7.79 13.70 14.49
CA ASN A 180 -9.08 13.35 13.89
C ASN A 180 -9.04 13.12 12.37
N VAL A 181 -7.87 12.88 11.78
CA VAL A 181 -7.73 12.46 10.39
C VAL A 181 -7.18 11.04 10.35
N THR A 182 -7.81 10.22 9.53
CA THR A 182 -7.35 8.87 9.20
C THR A 182 -6.51 8.93 7.93
N HIS A 183 -5.25 8.51 8.02
CA HIS A 183 -4.35 8.26 6.89
C HIS A 183 -4.65 6.87 6.32
N ASP A 184 -5.73 6.75 5.56
CA ASP A 184 -6.26 5.47 5.07
C ASP A 184 -5.36 4.86 4.00
N GLN A 185 -5.01 3.59 4.20
CA GLN A 185 -4.22 2.76 3.29
C GLN A 185 -2.86 3.36 2.89
N PRO A 186 -1.93 3.59 3.82
CA PRO A 186 -0.59 4.09 3.50
C PRO A 186 0.19 3.08 2.66
N LYS A 187 0.28 3.36 1.36
CA LYS A 187 1.10 2.64 0.38
C LYS A 187 2.53 3.13 0.46
N ILE A 188 3.49 2.25 0.20
CA ILE A 188 4.92 2.52 0.32
C ILE A 188 5.66 2.23 -0.99
N GLY A 189 6.62 3.08 -1.31
CA GLY A 189 7.57 2.93 -2.42
C GLY A 189 8.96 3.41 -2.00
N VAL A 190 9.96 3.01 -2.78
CA VAL A 190 11.37 3.26 -2.48
C VAL A 190 12.19 3.46 -3.74
N SER A 191 13.01 4.50 -3.74
CA SER A 191 14.05 4.77 -4.72
C SER A 191 15.44 4.64 -4.09
N SER A 192 16.49 5.11 -4.77
CA SER A 192 17.86 5.12 -4.21
C SER A 192 18.00 6.00 -2.98
N ASP A 193 17.21 7.08 -2.88
CA ASP A 193 17.35 8.10 -1.84
C ASP A 193 16.06 8.44 -1.08
N LYS A 194 14.89 7.96 -1.54
CA LYS A 194 13.58 8.24 -0.95
C LYS A 194 12.91 6.98 -0.41
N VAL A 195 12.15 7.15 0.67
CA VAL A 195 11.07 6.25 1.08
C VAL A 195 9.80 7.09 1.04
N ALA A 196 8.89 6.76 0.13
CA ALA A 196 7.66 7.51 -0.08
C ALA A 196 6.45 6.74 0.44
N PHE A 197 5.57 7.46 1.10
CA PHE A 197 4.29 6.98 1.58
C PHE A 197 3.18 7.79 0.94
N SER A 198 2.10 7.15 0.49
CA SER A 198 0.90 7.87 0.10
C SER A 198 -0.35 7.19 0.61
N PHE A 199 -1.30 8.01 1.05
CA PHE A 199 -2.54 7.61 1.71
C PHE A 199 -3.64 8.62 1.39
N ASN A 200 -4.88 8.20 1.62
CA ASN A 200 -6.04 9.07 1.54
C ASN A 200 -6.35 9.65 2.92
N ASP A 201 -6.47 10.97 3.02
CA ASP A 201 -6.86 11.62 4.26
C ASP A 201 -8.38 11.71 4.39
N PHE A 202 -8.91 11.18 5.50
CA PHE A 202 -10.32 11.28 5.85
C PHE A 202 -10.52 11.96 7.20
N LEU A 203 -11.17 13.12 7.21
CA LEU A 203 -11.58 13.79 8.43
C LEU A 203 -12.68 12.99 9.12
N ASN A 204 -12.45 12.66 10.40
CA ASN A 204 -13.27 11.80 11.27
C ASN A 204 -13.62 10.45 10.61
N ALA A 205 -12.72 9.87 9.82
CA ALA A 205 -12.96 8.69 9.00
C ALA A 205 -14.25 8.80 8.17
N ALA A 206 -14.56 9.97 7.60
CA ALA A 206 -15.79 10.14 6.83
C ALA A 206 -15.63 11.06 5.63
N LEU A 207 -14.98 12.22 5.81
CA LEU A 207 -14.89 13.24 4.76
C LEU A 207 -13.52 13.21 4.11
N PHE A 208 -13.47 12.77 2.85
CA PHE A 208 -12.26 12.79 2.03
C PHE A 208 -11.70 14.21 1.92
N GLN A 209 -10.43 14.38 2.31
CA GLN A 209 -9.69 15.64 2.21
C GLN A 209 -8.76 15.65 0.98
N GLY A 210 -8.30 14.48 0.55
CA GLY A 210 -7.37 14.32 -0.57
C GLY A 210 -6.34 13.22 -0.35
N ALA A 211 -5.53 12.96 -1.36
CA ALA A 211 -4.34 12.13 -1.20
C ALA A 211 -3.17 12.97 -0.69
N SER A 212 -2.46 12.45 0.31
CA SER A 212 -1.21 13.00 0.83
C SER A 212 -0.05 12.10 0.46
N THR A 213 1.12 12.68 0.18
CA THR A 213 2.37 11.96 -0.10
C THR A 213 3.48 12.48 0.79
N TRP A 214 4.01 11.61 1.65
CA TRP A 214 5.04 11.92 2.62
C TRP A 214 6.31 11.19 2.26
N VAL A 215 7.42 11.89 2.18
CA VAL A 215 8.68 11.34 1.66
C VAL A 215 9.80 11.60 2.65
N PHE A 216 10.55 10.56 2.93
CA PHE A 216 11.63 10.58 3.91
C PHE A 216 12.96 10.22 3.26
N GLY A 217 14.05 10.81 3.77
CA GLY A 217 15.40 10.50 3.32
C GLY A 217 15.81 9.07 3.71
N LYS A 218 15.97 8.19 2.71
CA LYS A 218 16.31 6.77 2.91
C LYS A 218 17.66 6.56 3.58
N SER A 219 18.63 7.43 3.29
CA SER A 219 19.97 7.38 3.88
C SER A 219 19.97 7.54 5.41
N ALA A 220 19.10 8.43 5.94
CA ALA A 220 18.93 8.61 7.38
C ALA A 220 18.31 7.38 8.03
N MET A 221 17.36 6.73 7.36
CA MET A 221 16.74 5.49 7.85
C MET A 221 17.74 4.33 7.87
N LEU A 222 18.57 4.19 6.83
CA LEU A 222 19.63 3.18 6.75
C LEU A 222 20.70 3.36 7.84
N GLN A 223 20.96 4.60 8.25
CA GLN A 223 21.88 4.92 9.36
C GLN A 223 21.23 4.71 10.74
N GLY A 224 19.92 4.45 10.81
CA GLY A 224 19.19 4.29 12.06
C GLY A 224 19.10 5.58 12.88
N LEU A 225 19.05 6.75 12.21
CA LEU A 225 18.91 8.03 12.91
C LEU A 225 17.54 8.12 13.61
N SER A 226 17.48 8.75 14.78
CA SER A 226 16.23 8.88 15.54
C SER A 226 15.25 9.89 14.95
N SER A 227 15.74 10.79 14.09
CA SER A 227 14.94 11.80 13.38
C SER A 227 15.25 11.68 11.91
N ILE A 228 14.22 11.46 11.10
CA ILE A 228 14.34 11.29 9.66
C ILE A 228 13.83 12.56 8.99
N PRO A 229 14.67 13.29 8.23
CA PRO A 229 14.21 14.45 7.51
C PRO A 229 13.30 14.01 6.37
N GLY A 230 12.30 14.83 6.07
CA GLY A 230 11.31 14.53 5.06
C GLY A 230 10.46 15.73 4.70
N GLU A 231 9.66 15.55 3.65
CA GLU A 231 8.78 16.56 3.09
C GLU A 231 7.44 15.92 2.74
N ALA A 232 6.36 16.67 2.89
CA ALA A 232 4.99 16.24 2.62
C ALA A 232 4.37 17.10 1.52
N ILE A 233 3.61 16.45 0.64
CA ILE A 233 2.84 17.07 -0.45
C ILE A 233 1.37 16.68 -0.26
N GLY A 234 0.48 17.66 -0.34
CA GLY A 234 -0.96 17.46 -0.14
C GLY A 234 -1.46 17.85 1.26
N PRO A 235 -2.71 17.48 1.62
CA PRO A 235 -3.61 16.63 0.84
C PRO A 235 -4.10 17.32 -0.44
N ASP A 236 -4.27 16.55 -1.51
CA ASP A 236 -4.86 17.00 -2.77
C ASP A 236 -6.19 16.30 -3.05
N SER A 237 -7.28 17.06 -3.02
CA SER A 237 -8.65 16.54 -3.20
C SER A 237 -8.95 16.04 -4.62
N SER A 238 -8.10 16.34 -5.60
CA SER A 238 -8.23 15.87 -6.99
C SER A 238 -7.55 14.53 -7.23
N ARG A 239 -6.75 14.03 -6.28
CA ARG A 239 -6.02 12.77 -6.40
C ARG A 239 -6.47 11.80 -5.33
N VAL A 240 -6.50 10.51 -5.67
CA VAL A 240 -6.92 9.45 -4.73
C VAL A 240 -6.03 8.22 -4.91
N SER A 241 -5.66 7.61 -3.80
CA SER A 241 -5.01 6.30 -3.74
C SER A 241 -3.73 6.17 -4.56
N ILE A 242 -2.88 7.19 -4.49
CA ILE A 242 -1.57 7.21 -5.14
C ILE A 242 -0.69 6.08 -4.60
N VAL A 243 0.04 5.43 -5.50
CA VAL A 243 0.89 4.26 -5.23
C VAL A 243 2.32 4.63 -5.57
N PRO A 244 3.17 4.93 -4.57
CA PRO A 244 4.60 5.04 -4.78
C PRO A 244 5.19 3.72 -5.29
N ALA A 245 6.18 3.81 -6.18
CA ALA A 245 6.70 2.67 -6.90
C ALA A 245 7.80 1.94 -6.12
N ILE A 246 7.94 0.65 -6.40
CA ILE A 246 9.16 -0.08 -6.10
C ILE A 246 10.08 0.10 -7.31
N GLU A 247 11.17 0.84 -7.13
CA GLU A 247 12.18 1.04 -8.16
C GLU A 247 13.09 -0.20 -8.25
N LEU A 248 13.06 -0.92 -9.36
CA LEU A 248 13.89 -2.12 -9.58
C LEU A 248 15.31 -1.79 -10.00
N SER A 249 15.55 -0.55 -10.45
CA SER A 249 16.84 -0.02 -10.86
C SER A 249 17.23 1.21 -10.03
N ALA A 250 18.52 1.50 -9.94
CA ALA A 250 19.01 2.62 -9.14
C ALA A 250 18.62 3.96 -9.78
N THR A 251 17.64 4.63 -9.18
CA THR A 251 17.18 5.99 -9.57
C THR A 251 16.98 6.86 -8.33
N SER A 252 17.19 8.17 -8.45
CA SER A 252 16.78 9.15 -7.43
C SER A 252 15.40 9.74 -7.70
N THR A 253 14.78 9.44 -8.84
CA THR A 253 13.37 9.74 -9.08
C THR A 253 12.54 8.67 -8.38
N GLU A 254 11.57 9.09 -7.57
CA GLU A 254 10.52 8.19 -7.08
C GLU A 254 9.32 8.31 -8.03
N TYR A 255 9.01 7.24 -8.75
CA TYR A 255 7.79 7.20 -9.55
C TYR A 255 6.61 6.83 -8.66
N MET A 256 5.42 7.31 -9.03
CA MET A 256 4.17 6.91 -8.39
C MET A 256 3.04 6.95 -9.39
N THR A 257 2.05 6.08 -9.21
CA THR A 257 0.89 6.05 -10.09
C THR A 257 -0.42 6.07 -9.34
N TYR A 258 -1.49 6.53 -9.98
CA TYR A 258 -2.85 6.37 -9.51
C TYR A 258 -3.79 6.11 -10.67
N ASN A 259 -4.91 5.45 -10.39
CA ASN A 259 -5.93 5.23 -11.40
C ASN A 259 -6.67 6.55 -11.65
N ASN A 260 -6.50 7.11 -12.85
CA ASN A 260 -7.15 8.33 -13.33
C ASN A 260 -8.10 8.01 -14.49
N SER A 261 -8.64 6.78 -14.52
CA SER A 261 -9.38 6.23 -15.67
C SER A 261 -10.83 5.85 -15.40
N ASP A 262 -11.25 5.72 -14.13
CA ASP A 262 -12.68 5.63 -13.74
C ASP A 262 -13.26 7.01 -13.43
N CYS A 263 -13.64 7.71 -14.49
CA CYS A 263 -14.19 9.07 -14.37
C CYS A 263 -15.52 9.13 -13.61
N ALA A 264 -16.20 8.00 -13.42
CA ALA A 264 -17.47 7.93 -12.71
C ALA A 264 -17.28 7.76 -11.19
N TYR A 265 -16.19 7.12 -10.76
CA TYR A 265 -15.89 6.88 -9.35
C TYR A 265 -15.00 7.97 -8.73
N SER A 266 -13.77 8.15 -9.24
CA SER A 266 -12.79 9.09 -8.69
C SER A 266 -12.79 10.44 -9.39
N GLY A 267 -13.45 10.55 -10.54
CA GLY A 267 -13.20 11.61 -11.50
C GLY A 267 -11.97 11.31 -12.35
N CYS A 268 -11.83 12.03 -13.46
CA CYS A 268 -10.65 12.01 -14.31
C CYS A 268 -10.06 13.42 -14.38
N ASN A 269 -8.91 13.60 -13.76
CA ASN A 269 -8.24 14.89 -13.56
C ASN A 269 -7.79 15.46 -14.91
N ALA A 270 -7.40 14.57 -15.83
CA ALA A 270 -6.98 14.89 -17.19
C ALA A 270 -8.14 15.22 -18.14
N GLY A 271 -9.40 15.03 -17.70
CA GLY A 271 -10.60 15.18 -18.55
C GLY A 271 -10.83 14.02 -19.53
N TYR A 272 -10.01 12.98 -19.47
CA TYR A 272 -10.15 11.72 -20.20
C TYR A 272 -9.50 10.60 -19.37
N PRO A 273 -9.80 9.31 -19.65
CA PRO A 273 -9.21 8.22 -18.91
C PRO A 273 -7.70 8.10 -19.12
N SER A 274 -6.94 8.14 -18.03
CA SER A 274 -5.47 8.05 -18.03
C SER A 274 -4.93 7.26 -16.84
N ILE A 275 -3.64 6.97 -16.88
CA ILE A 275 -2.87 6.65 -15.67
C ILE A 275 -2.27 7.97 -15.20
N GLY A 276 -2.51 8.36 -13.96
CA GLY A 276 -1.71 9.43 -13.35
C GLY A 276 -0.31 8.90 -13.10
N LEU A 277 0.70 9.45 -13.77
CA LEU A 277 2.11 9.07 -13.60
C LEU A 277 2.89 10.28 -13.11
N VAL A 278 3.47 10.17 -11.93
CA VAL A 278 4.24 11.23 -11.30
C VAL A 278 5.68 10.79 -11.18
N ALA A 279 6.60 11.67 -11.60
CA ALA A 279 8.02 11.58 -11.38
C ALA A 279 8.41 12.58 -10.29
N LEU A 280 8.60 12.08 -9.07
CA LEU A 280 8.97 12.91 -7.93
C LEU A 280 10.50 13.00 -7.84
N THR A 281 11.03 14.20 -8.11
CA THR A 281 12.46 14.50 -8.08
C THR A 281 12.81 15.43 -6.92
N GLY A 282 14.09 15.76 -6.76
CA GLY A 282 14.58 16.59 -5.65
C GLY A 282 15.00 15.77 -4.43
N ASP A 283 15.21 16.44 -3.31
CA ASP A 283 15.63 15.85 -2.04
C ASP A 283 14.65 16.23 -0.92
N ALA A 284 13.92 15.22 -0.43
CA ALA A 284 12.96 15.37 0.67
C ALA A 284 13.64 15.80 1.98
N SER A 285 14.93 15.52 2.14
CA SER A 285 15.68 15.90 3.35
C SER A 285 15.91 17.41 3.42
N ASN A 286 15.83 18.09 2.27
CA ASN A 286 16.13 19.50 2.10
C ASN A 286 14.91 20.33 1.70
N GLY A 287 13.71 19.73 1.63
CA GLY A 287 12.48 20.46 1.26
C GLY A 287 12.48 20.91 -0.21
N THR A 288 13.00 20.08 -1.11
CA THR A 288 13.19 20.43 -2.53
C THR A 288 12.44 19.51 -3.49
N LEU A 289 11.44 18.78 -3.00
CA LEU A 289 10.68 17.87 -3.86
C LEU A 289 9.98 18.61 -5.00
N VAL A 290 10.02 18.01 -6.19
CA VAL A 290 9.33 18.52 -7.37
C VAL A 290 8.40 17.45 -7.91
N TRP A 291 7.11 17.78 -7.94
CA TRP A 291 6.04 16.94 -8.48
C TRP A 291 5.90 17.18 -9.99
N ASN A 292 6.40 16.24 -10.80
CA ASN A 292 6.26 16.30 -12.26
C ASN A 292 5.27 15.23 -12.72
N GLU A 293 4.09 15.63 -13.16
CA GLU A 293 3.03 14.72 -13.54
C GLU A 293 2.79 14.66 -15.04
N SER A 294 2.53 13.46 -15.53
CA SER A 294 2.08 13.15 -16.88
C SER A 294 0.94 12.14 -16.83
N ASP A 295 -0.05 12.31 -17.69
CA ASP A 295 -1.26 11.49 -17.70
C ASP A 295 -1.39 10.70 -19.02
N PRO A 296 -0.58 9.65 -19.26
CA PRO A 296 -0.73 8.83 -20.44
C PRO A 296 -2.14 8.24 -20.52
N GLY A 297 -2.82 8.47 -21.65
CA GLY A 297 -4.17 7.97 -21.89
C GLY A 297 -4.22 6.45 -21.97
N ILE A 298 -5.26 5.87 -21.35
CA ILE A 298 -5.56 4.44 -21.40
C ILE A 298 -7.03 4.20 -21.72
N ALA A 299 -7.42 2.94 -21.90
CA ALA A 299 -8.84 2.58 -21.89
C ALA A 299 -9.42 2.84 -20.49
N GLY A 300 -10.63 3.39 -20.42
CA GLY A 300 -11.30 3.62 -19.14
C GLY A 300 -11.56 2.33 -18.39
N THR A 301 -11.34 2.37 -17.07
CA THR A 301 -11.68 1.29 -16.16
C THR A 301 -13.02 1.57 -15.47
N SER A 302 -13.51 0.55 -14.78
CA SER A 302 -14.66 0.65 -13.90
C SER A 302 -14.50 -0.35 -12.77
N GLN A 303 -15.15 -0.10 -11.65
CA GLN A 303 -15.23 -1.08 -10.55
C GLN A 303 -15.64 -2.47 -11.06
N PRO A 304 -14.91 -3.54 -10.66
CA PRO A 304 -15.25 -4.90 -11.06
C PRO A 304 -16.59 -5.33 -10.44
N PRO A 305 -17.38 -6.16 -11.14
CA PRO A 305 -18.60 -6.72 -10.57
C PRO A 305 -18.25 -7.72 -9.46
N ALA A 306 -19.17 -7.90 -8.51
CA ALA A 306 -19.05 -8.92 -7.47
C ALA A 306 -18.79 -10.31 -8.07
N ALA A 307 -17.94 -11.10 -7.42
CA ALA A 307 -17.58 -12.45 -7.83
C ALA A 307 -18.47 -13.51 -7.19
N ASP A 308 -18.57 -14.66 -7.87
CA ASP A 308 -19.36 -15.79 -7.44
C ASP A 308 -18.61 -16.66 -6.41
N GLN A 309 -19.35 -17.20 -5.45
CA GLN A 309 -18.96 -18.41 -4.73
C GLN A 309 -19.80 -19.59 -5.18
N PRO A 310 -19.30 -20.85 -5.06
CA PRO A 310 -20.12 -22.03 -5.28
C PRO A 310 -21.42 -21.98 -4.45
N GLY A 311 -22.56 -21.89 -5.14
CA GLY A 311 -23.89 -21.81 -4.52
C GLY A 311 -24.34 -20.40 -4.08
N LEU A 312 -23.49 -19.38 -4.24
CA LEU A 312 -23.76 -17.98 -3.86
C LEU A 312 -23.19 -17.01 -4.91
N PRO A 313 -23.87 -16.85 -6.08
CA PRO A 313 -23.41 -15.92 -7.11
C PRO A 313 -23.45 -14.46 -6.64
N GLY A 314 -22.46 -13.66 -7.03
CA GLY A 314 -22.31 -12.24 -6.66
C GLY A 314 -22.10 -11.98 -5.16
N SER A 315 -21.66 -12.98 -4.39
CA SER A 315 -21.51 -12.87 -2.93
C SER A 315 -20.16 -12.32 -2.47
N ILE A 316 -19.15 -12.28 -3.34
CA ILE A 316 -17.83 -11.72 -3.02
C ILE A 316 -17.73 -10.31 -3.59
N GLN A 317 -17.50 -9.34 -2.71
CA GLN A 317 -17.07 -8.01 -3.13
C GLN A 317 -15.64 -8.09 -3.69
N THR A 318 -15.44 -7.65 -4.93
CA THR A 318 -14.15 -7.65 -5.64
C THR A 318 -13.40 -6.32 -5.52
N ASN A 319 -13.76 -5.52 -4.52
CA ASN A 319 -13.27 -4.16 -4.28
C ASN A 319 -13.50 -3.23 -5.50
N ASP A 320 -12.63 -2.25 -5.67
CA ASP A 320 -12.65 -1.27 -6.75
C ASP A 320 -11.41 -1.45 -7.64
N ASP A 321 -11.20 -0.51 -8.55
CA ASP A 321 -10.14 -0.52 -9.54
C ASP A 321 -8.93 0.35 -9.16
N ARG A 322 -8.77 0.68 -7.88
CA ARG A 322 -7.55 1.36 -7.40
C ARG A 322 -6.33 0.47 -7.59
N PHE A 323 -5.23 1.07 -8.05
CA PHE A 323 -3.96 0.35 -8.15
C PHE A 323 -3.48 -0.10 -6.77
N LEU A 324 -2.98 -1.34 -6.68
CA LEU A 324 -2.47 -1.91 -5.43
C LEU A 324 -0.95 -1.84 -5.32
N THR A 325 -0.25 -1.88 -6.44
CA THR A 325 1.21 -1.90 -6.53
C THR A 325 1.67 -1.19 -7.80
N THR A 326 2.79 -0.49 -7.69
CA THR A 326 3.50 0.10 -8.83
C THR A 326 4.94 -0.37 -8.77
N VAL A 327 5.48 -0.76 -9.90
CA VAL A 327 6.87 -1.20 -10.06
C VAL A 327 7.42 -0.49 -11.28
N PHE A 328 8.64 0.03 -11.17
CA PHE A 328 9.30 0.77 -12.24
C PHE A 328 10.72 0.22 -12.46
N GLU A 329 11.16 0.14 -13.71
CA GLU A 329 12.46 -0.41 -14.12
C GLU A 329 13.17 0.52 -15.11
#